data_AF-A0A150P5M9-F1
#
_entry.id   AF-A0A150P5M9-F1
#
_cell.length_a   1.000
_cell.length_b   1.000
_cell.length_c   1.000
_cell.angle_alpha   90.00
_cell.angle_beta   90.00
_cell.angle_gamma   90.00
#
_symmetry.space_group_name_H-M   'P 1'
#
loop_
_entity.id
_entity.type
_entity.pdbx_description
1 polymer ?
#
loop_
_entity_poly.entity_id
_entity_poly.type
_entity_poly.pdbx_seq_one_letter_code
_entity_poly.pdbx_strand_id
1 'polypeptide(L)'
;MHRTLLAQGLVLSLSPLGCSTSPKLPEAYGKAVITVDGEELVLDTGDDGKQPVPRFDDGWDVDCSLLNGETNLELVDYSKDRRGFYYLDLHLLSSRRKGGDDAVVNMRMYVDDDLFYGSCPATLRTSSREPHECDFSFADCDLNLLRSDQDVVPARLELASFHLKWCFVQ
;
A
#
# COMPACT_ATOMS: atom_id res chain seq x y z
N MET A 1 -41.60 -36.53 -19.10
CA MET A 1 -40.83 -36.12 -17.91
C MET A 1 -39.43 -35.73 -18.36
N HIS A 2 -39.15 -34.44 -18.52
CA HIS A 2 -37.82 -33.95 -18.87
C HIS A 2 -37.05 -33.64 -17.60
N ARG A 3 -35.94 -34.35 -17.37
CA ARG A 3 -35.00 -34.05 -16.29
C ARG A 3 -34.07 -32.94 -16.77
N THR A 4 -34.29 -31.73 -16.28
CA THR A 4 -33.36 -30.62 -16.47
C THR A 4 -32.17 -30.82 -15.55
N LEU A 5 -31.04 -31.23 -16.11
CA LEU A 5 -29.74 -31.24 -15.42
C LEU A 5 -29.31 -29.78 -15.19
N LEU A 6 -29.41 -29.32 -13.95
CA LEU A 6 -28.80 -28.08 -13.50
C LEU A 6 -27.29 -28.29 -13.49
N ALA A 7 -26.61 -27.83 -14.54
CA ALA A 7 -25.17 -27.65 -14.55
C ALA A 7 -24.85 -26.58 -13.49
N GLN A 8 -24.34 -27.01 -12.34
CA GLN A 8 -23.70 -26.12 -11.39
C GLN A 8 -22.41 -25.64 -12.03
N GLY A 9 -22.47 -24.49 -12.70
CA GLY A 9 -21.30 -23.76 -13.13
C GLY A 9 -20.55 -23.31 -11.89
N LEU A 10 -19.52 -24.06 -11.51
CA LEU A 10 -18.54 -23.64 -10.53
C LEU A 10 -17.78 -22.47 -11.16
N VAL A 11 -18.28 -21.24 -10.97
CA VAL A 11 -17.52 -20.03 -11.28
C VAL A 11 -16.41 -19.97 -10.25
N LEU A 12 -15.26 -20.55 -10.59
CA LEU A 12 -13.99 -20.24 -9.94
C LEU A 12 -13.74 -18.76 -10.19
N SER A 13 -14.25 -17.90 -9.30
CA SER A 13 -13.80 -16.52 -9.21
C SER A 13 -12.34 -16.58 -8.77
N LEU A 14 -11.45 -16.67 -9.75
CA LEU A 14 -10.09 -16.17 -9.62
C LEU A 14 -10.27 -14.68 -9.36
N SER A 15 -10.49 -14.31 -8.10
CA SER A 15 -10.37 -12.93 -7.66
C SER A 15 -8.94 -12.56 -8.03
N PRO A 16 -8.71 -11.69 -9.02
CA PRO A 16 -7.36 -11.26 -9.33
C PRO A 16 -6.82 -10.68 -8.02
N LEU A 17 -5.72 -11.25 -7.56
CA LEU A 17 -5.08 -10.90 -6.31
C LEU A 17 -4.50 -9.49 -6.48
N GLY A 18 -5.30 -8.43 -6.26
CA GLY A 18 -4.89 -7.03 -6.43
C GLY A 18 -5.94 -6.17 -7.13
N CYS A 19 -5.78 -4.84 -7.10
CA CYS A 19 -6.52 -3.97 -8.04
C CYS A 19 -6.31 -4.49 -9.48
N SER A 20 -7.37 -4.54 -10.29
CA SER A 20 -7.29 -5.00 -11.67
C SER A 20 -6.67 -3.96 -12.60
N THR A 21 -5.93 -4.42 -13.61
CA THR A 21 -5.33 -3.61 -14.68
C THR A 21 -6.31 -2.60 -15.28
N SER A 22 -5.87 -1.35 -15.45
CA SER A 22 -6.63 -0.31 -16.15
C SER A 22 -5.71 0.57 -16.99
N PRO A 23 -6.18 1.10 -18.14
CA PRO A 23 -5.41 2.05 -18.95
C PRO A 23 -5.38 3.48 -18.37
N LYS A 24 -6.03 3.72 -17.22
CA LYS A 24 -6.06 5.05 -16.58
C LYS A 24 -4.83 5.29 -15.72
N LEU A 25 -4.58 6.56 -15.39
CA LEU A 25 -3.50 6.95 -14.51
C LEU A 25 -3.75 6.40 -13.09
N PRO A 26 -2.73 5.80 -12.44
CA PRO A 26 -2.81 5.42 -11.04
C PRO A 26 -3.09 6.62 -10.14
N GLU A 27 -3.90 6.39 -9.12
CA GLU A 27 -4.18 7.36 -8.07
C GLU A 27 -4.07 6.66 -6.71
N ALA A 28 -3.47 7.37 -5.75
CA ALA A 28 -3.42 6.96 -4.36
C ALA A 28 -4.11 7.99 -3.48
N TYR A 29 -4.71 7.50 -2.40
CA TYR A 29 -5.41 8.27 -1.40
C TYR A 29 -5.00 7.64 -0.09
N GLY A 30 -4.49 8.39 0.87
CA GLY A 30 -4.27 7.77 2.17
C GLY A 30 -3.37 8.54 3.09
N LYS A 31 -3.14 7.88 4.22
CA LYS A 31 -2.40 8.42 5.34
C LYS A 31 -1.60 7.33 5.99
N ALA A 32 -0.36 7.64 6.32
CA ALA A 32 0.48 6.86 7.19
C ALA A 32 0.97 7.72 8.35
N VAL A 33 0.95 7.14 9.54
CA VAL A 33 1.38 7.74 10.79
C VAL A 33 2.44 6.84 11.40
N ILE A 34 3.57 7.43 11.74
CA ILE A 34 4.68 6.75 12.40
C ILE A 34 5.08 7.52 13.65
N THR A 35 5.64 6.81 14.60
CA THR A 35 6.32 7.38 15.75
C THR A 35 7.81 7.09 15.62
N VAL A 36 8.66 8.11 15.71
CA VAL A 36 10.13 7.97 15.71
C VAL A 36 10.68 8.71 16.93
N ASP A 37 11.37 8.00 17.82
CA ASP A 37 11.90 8.54 19.09
C ASP A 37 10.84 9.29 19.93
N GLY A 38 9.59 8.83 19.86
CA GLY A 38 8.45 9.44 20.56
C GLY A 38 7.80 10.63 19.85
N GLU A 39 8.29 11.04 18.68
CA GLU A 39 7.66 12.06 17.83
C GLU A 39 6.75 11.42 16.77
N GLU A 40 5.51 11.92 16.67
CA GLU A 40 4.56 11.50 15.63
C GLU A 40 4.81 12.25 14.33
N LEU A 41 4.95 11.52 13.23
CA LEU A 41 5.15 12.05 11.88
C LEU A 41 4.11 11.47 10.93
N VAL A 42 3.65 12.30 10.00
CA VAL A 42 2.51 11.98 9.13
C VAL A 42 2.86 12.21 7.66
N LEU A 43 2.56 11.21 6.84
CA LEU A 43 2.45 11.32 5.39
C LEU A 43 0.96 11.24 5.04
N ASP A 44 0.40 12.31 4.47
CA ASP A 44 -1.04 12.46 4.23
C ASP A 44 -1.25 13.07 2.84
N THR A 45 -2.01 12.39 1.99
CA THR A 45 -2.31 12.86 0.62
C THR A 45 -3.25 14.08 0.59
N GLY A 46 -3.77 14.50 1.74
CA GLY A 46 -4.66 15.64 1.96
C GLY A 46 -6.05 15.22 2.48
N ASP A 47 -6.72 16.11 3.21
CA ASP A 47 -8.04 15.86 3.82
C ASP A 47 -8.11 14.58 4.67
N ASP A 48 -7.06 14.31 5.46
CA ASP A 48 -6.92 13.11 6.28
C ASP A 48 -6.92 11.83 5.42
N GLY A 49 -6.11 11.84 4.37
CA GLY A 49 -5.94 10.75 3.42
C GLY A 49 -7.08 10.55 2.42
N LYS A 50 -7.97 11.55 2.26
CA LYS A 50 -9.12 11.47 1.35
C LYS A 50 -8.89 12.16 0.01
N GLN A 51 -7.89 13.02 -0.08
CA GLN A 51 -7.57 13.72 -1.32
C GLN A 51 -6.80 12.77 -2.26
N PRO A 52 -7.26 12.58 -3.52
CA PRO A 52 -6.50 11.86 -4.53
C PRO A 52 -5.21 12.58 -4.87
N VAL A 53 -4.13 11.82 -4.99
CA VAL A 53 -2.88 12.27 -5.63
C VAL A 53 -2.62 11.41 -6.87
N PRO A 54 -2.66 11.99 -8.08
CA PRO A 54 -2.34 11.27 -9.31
C PRO A 54 -0.83 11.17 -9.52
N ARG A 55 -0.38 10.17 -10.28
CA ARG A 55 1.04 9.93 -10.64
C ARG A 55 1.82 11.15 -11.17
N PHE A 56 1.16 12.12 -11.80
CA PHE A 56 1.81 13.24 -12.47
C PHE A 56 1.45 14.59 -11.84
N ASP A 57 1.27 14.63 -10.53
CA ASP A 57 1.12 15.88 -9.78
C ASP A 57 2.49 16.48 -9.46
N ASP A 58 2.62 17.81 -9.48
CA ASP A 58 3.90 18.48 -9.20
C ASP A 58 4.33 18.31 -7.72
N GLY A 59 3.38 18.00 -6.84
CA GLY A 59 3.61 17.79 -5.40
C GLY A 59 3.86 16.33 -5.00
N TRP A 60 3.49 15.36 -5.83
CA TRP A 60 3.50 13.94 -5.48
C TRP A 60 4.03 13.06 -6.60
N ASP A 61 4.92 12.14 -6.26
CA ASP A 61 5.18 10.96 -7.08
C ASP A 61 4.38 9.78 -6.54
N VAL A 62 3.69 9.09 -7.44
CA VAL A 62 2.91 7.88 -7.14
C VAL A 62 3.26 6.83 -8.18
N ASP A 63 4.06 5.83 -7.78
CA ASP A 63 4.25 4.63 -8.58
C ASP A 63 3.45 3.46 -8.03
N CYS A 64 2.77 2.77 -8.93
CA CYS A 64 1.97 1.61 -8.57
C CYS A 64 2.22 0.53 -9.61
N SER A 65 3.12 -0.39 -9.29
CA SER A 65 3.73 -1.31 -10.25
C SER A 65 3.69 -2.76 -9.76
N LEU A 66 3.97 -3.69 -10.68
CA LEU A 66 4.19 -5.10 -10.35
C LEU A 66 5.69 -5.39 -10.46
N LEU A 67 6.33 -5.70 -9.33
CA LEU A 67 7.74 -6.07 -9.26
C LEU A 67 7.85 -7.56 -8.94
N ASN A 68 8.38 -8.35 -9.86
CA ASN A 68 8.53 -9.82 -9.69
C ASN A 68 7.24 -10.57 -9.35
N GLY A 69 6.08 -10.08 -9.81
CA GLY A 69 4.76 -10.66 -9.49
C GLY A 69 4.22 -10.29 -8.11
N GLU A 70 4.91 -9.38 -7.41
CA GLU A 70 4.47 -8.76 -6.17
C GLU A 70 4.05 -7.31 -6.45
N THR A 71 3.13 -6.81 -5.63
CA THR A 71 2.50 -5.50 -5.82
C THR A 71 3.35 -4.44 -5.11
N ASN A 72 3.70 -3.38 -5.81
CA ASN A 72 4.44 -2.25 -5.25
C ASN A 72 3.61 -0.96 -5.28
N LEU A 73 3.70 -0.18 -4.20
CA LEU A 73 3.21 1.20 -4.14
C LEU A 73 4.32 2.07 -3.58
N GLU A 74 4.72 3.08 -4.34
CA GLU A 74 5.68 4.11 -3.92
C GLU A 74 4.95 5.46 -3.89
N LEU A 75 5.15 6.20 -2.81
CA LEU A 75 4.59 7.53 -2.56
C LEU A 75 5.71 8.47 -2.11
N VAL A 76 5.84 9.60 -2.80
CA VAL A 76 6.81 10.64 -2.46
C VAL A 76 6.13 12.00 -2.44
N ASP A 77 6.17 12.69 -1.29
CA ASP A 77 5.70 14.07 -1.13
C ASP A 77 6.85 15.05 -1.39
N TYR A 78 6.89 15.63 -2.58
CA TYR A 78 7.93 16.59 -2.96
C TYR A 78 7.79 17.95 -2.27
N SER A 79 6.61 18.29 -1.75
CA SER A 79 6.40 19.55 -1.04
C SER A 79 7.22 19.65 0.26
N LYS A 80 7.60 18.49 0.82
CA LYS A 80 8.40 18.39 2.04
C LYS A 80 9.89 18.60 1.82
N ASP A 81 10.38 18.55 0.58
CA ASP A 81 11.80 18.71 0.25
C ASP A 81 12.69 17.79 1.09
N ARG A 82 12.35 16.49 1.13
CA ARG A 82 13.02 15.44 1.90
C ARG A 82 13.11 15.67 3.41
N ARG A 83 12.17 16.42 4.01
CA ARG A 83 12.12 16.64 5.47
C ARG A 83 10.94 15.94 6.13
N GLY A 84 11.12 15.50 7.36
CA GLY A 84 10.16 14.69 8.10
C GLY A 84 9.81 13.41 7.35
N PHE A 85 8.60 12.88 7.54
CA PHE A 85 8.12 11.72 6.79
C PHE A 85 7.59 12.15 5.41
N TYR A 86 8.34 11.83 4.34
CA TYR A 86 8.01 12.25 2.97
C TYR A 86 7.98 11.11 1.94
N TYR A 87 8.53 9.93 2.26
CA TYR A 87 8.62 8.82 1.32
C TYR A 87 8.11 7.54 1.97
N LEU A 88 7.27 6.80 1.24
CA LEU A 88 6.80 5.48 1.63
C LEU A 88 6.79 4.55 0.42
N ASP A 89 7.39 3.38 0.59
CA ASP A 89 7.38 2.30 -0.39
C ASP A 89 6.86 1.02 0.26
N LEU A 90 5.82 0.45 -0.33
CA LEU A 90 5.06 -0.67 0.17
C LEU A 90 5.10 -1.81 -0.85
N HIS A 91 5.66 -2.92 -0.42
CA HIS A 91 5.76 -4.12 -1.23
C HIS A 91 4.90 -5.24 -0.63
N LEU A 92 3.79 -5.51 -1.31
CA LEU A 92 2.81 -6.52 -0.92
C LEU A 92 3.24 -7.91 -1.40
N LEU A 93 3.47 -8.80 -0.44
CA LEU A 93 3.95 -10.15 -0.68
C LEU A 93 2.79 -11.07 -1.05
N SER A 94 2.42 -11.09 -2.33
CA SER A 94 1.32 -11.91 -2.88
C SER A 94 1.48 -13.40 -2.56
N SER A 95 2.73 -13.88 -2.55
CA SER A 95 3.12 -15.26 -2.19
C SER A 95 2.79 -15.65 -0.75
N ARG A 96 2.59 -14.68 0.15
CA ARG A 96 2.29 -14.89 1.58
C ARG A 96 0.81 -14.71 1.92
N ARG A 97 -0.05 -14.45 0.93
CA ARG A 97 -1.50 -14.38 1.13
C ARG A 97 -2.05 -15.76 1.41
N LYS A 98 -2.87 -15.87 2.46
CA LYS A 98 -3.56 -17.12 2.83
C LYS A 98 -4.97 -17.24 2.22
N GLY A 99 -5.31 -16.34 1.28
CA GLY A 99 -6.67 -16.16 0.74
C GLY A 99 -7.45 -15.12 1.55
N GLY A 100 -8.55 -14.61 0.97
CA GLY A 100 -9.29 -13.49 1.58
C GLY A 100 -8.50 -12.19 1.57
N ASP A 101 -8.75 -11.33 2.56
CA ASP A 101 -8.16 -10.00 2.63
C ASP A 101 -6.76 -10.00 3.28
N ASP A 102 -6.37 -11.09 3.93
CA ASP A 102 -5.10 -11.18 4.66
C ASP A 102 -3.89 -11.10 3.73
N ALA A 103 -2.94 -10.25 4.09
CA ALA A 103 -1.69 -10.05 3.39
C ALA A 103 -0.52 -9.75 4.33
N VAL A 104 0.67 -9.68 3.74
CA VAL A 104 1.88 -9.19 4.42
C VAL A 104 2.50 -8.14 3.52
N VAL A 105 2.93 -7.04 4.13
CA VAL A 105 3.60 -5.96 3.43
C VAL A 105 4.97 -5.74 4.03
N ASN A 106 5.96 -5.65 3.16
CA ASN A 106 7.24 -5.08 3.51
C ASN A 106 7.18 -3.60 3.19
N MET A 107 7.72 -2.78 4.08
CA MET A 107 7.72 -1.33 3.90
C MET A 107 9.11 -0.77 4.04
N ARG A 108 9.36 0.30 3.30
CA ARG A 108 10.51 1.19 3.41
C ARG A 108 10.00 2.61 3.47
N MET A 109 10.58 3.44 4.31
CA MET A 109 10.18 4.84 4.43
C MET A 109 11.37 5.72 4.75
N TYR A 110 11.38 6.93 4.22
CA TYR A 110 12.34 7.94 4.65
C TYR A 110 11.70 8.93 5.62
N VAL A 111 12.43 9.17 6.70
CA VAL A 111 12.26 10.31 7.59
C VAL A 111 13.55 11.11 7.52
N ASP A 112 13.47 12.32 6.97
CA ASP A 112 14.67 13.09 6.62
C ASP A 112 15.66 12.26 5.77
N ASP A 113 16.87 12.02 6.26
CA ASP A 113 17.86 11.18 5.58
C ASP A 113 17.90 9.73 6.09
N ASP A 114 17.06 9.39 7.07
CA ASP A 114 17.03 8.07 7.69
C ASP A 114 16.03 7.15 6.99
N LEU A 115 16.51 5.96 6.62
CA LEU A 115 15.72 4.91 5.98
C LEU A 115 15.27 3.90 7.02
N PHE A 116 13.96 3.83 7.24
CA PHE A 116 13.34 2.82 8.08
C PHE A 116 12.71 1.72 7.24
N TYR A 117 12.71 0.50 7.76
CA TYR A 117 12.08 -0.65 7.10
C TYR A 117 11.40 -1.59 8.09
N GLY A 118 10.38 -2.29 7.61
CA GLY A 118 9.61 -3.21 8.43
C GLY A 118 8.81 -4.21 7.61
N SER A 119 8.17 -5.13 8.30
CA SER A 119 7.24 -6.09 7.72
C SER A 119 6.02 -6.20 8.63
N CYS A 120 4.82 -6.18 8.06
CA CYS A 120 3.60 -6.14 8.84
C CYS A 120 2.49 -6.99 8.25
N PRO A 121 1.66 -7.62 9.09
CA PRO A 121 0.34 -8.07 8.67
C PRO A 121 -0.45 -6.90 8.09
N ALA A 122 -1.13 -7.15 6.98
CA ALA A 122 -1.93 -6.14 6.30
C ALA A 122 -3.26 -6.73 5.83
N THR A 123 -4.21 -5.84 5.57
CA THR A 123 -5.49 -6.16 4.94
C THR A 123 -5.51 -5.52 3.56
N LEU A 124 -5.74 -6.31 2.51
CA LEU A 124 -5.98 -5.84 1.16
C LEU A 124 -7.38 -6.29 0.70
N ARG A 125 -8.25 -5.32 0.44
CA ARG A 125 -9.61 -5.53 -0.05
C ARG A 125 -9.75 -4.99 -1.45
N THR A 126 -9.98 -5.86 -2.43
CA THR A 126 -10.38 -5.42 -3.78
C THR A 126 -11.89 -5.18 -3.80
N SER A 127 -12.32 -4.05 -4.36
CA SER A 127 -13.74 -3.76 -4.51
C SER A 127 -14.42 -4.75 -5.44
N SER A 128 -15.57 -5.29 -5.00
CA SER A 128 -16.38 -6.23 -5.80
C SER A 128 -17.15 -5.55 -6.94
N ARG A 129 -17.33 -4.22 -6.85
CA ARG A 129 -18.04 -3.42 -7.86
C ARG A 129 -17.08 -2.75 -8.83
N GLU A 130 -15.95 -2.29 -8.31
CA GLU A 130 -14.95 -1.54 -9.05
C GLU A 130 -13.62 -2.30 -8.93
N PRO A 131 -13.38 -3.33 -9.75
CA PRO A 131 -12.27 -4.27 -9.54
C PRO A 131 -10.88 -3.63 -9.63
N HIS A 132 -10.81 -2.41 -10.17
CA HIS A 132 -9.61 -1.57 -10.27
C HIS A 132 -9.38 -0.70 -9.02
N GLU A 133 -10.23 -0.82 -8.01
CA GLU A 133 -10.10 -0.16 -6.73
C GLU A 133 -9.78 -1.18 -5.63
N CYS A 134 -8.90 -0.79 -4.71
CA CYS A 134 -8.55 -1.60 -3.57
C CYS A 134 -8.19 -0.75 -2.36
N ASP A 135 -8.63 -1.22 -1.19
CA ASP A 135 -8.29 -0.65 0.10
C ASP A 135 -7.18 -1.47 0.74
N PHE A 136 -6.19 -0.79 1.29
CA PHE A 136 -5.01 -1.37 1.87
C PHE A 136 -4.74 -0.77 3.25
N SER A 137 -4.66 -1.58 4.29
CA SER A 137 -4.41 -1.07 5.64
C SER A 137 -3.56 -2.00 6.51
N PHE A 138 -2.76 -1.41 7.38
CA PHE A 138 -1.84 -2.07 8.30
C PHE A 138 -1.49 -1.13 9.45
N ALA A 139 -1.10 -1.68 10.60
CA ALA A 139 -0.94 -0.92 11.84
C ALA A 139 -0.04 -1.69 12.82
N ASP A 140 0.42 -0.98 13.85
CA ASP A 140 1.11 -1.57 15.00
C ASP A 140 2.41 -2.32 14.64
N CYS A 141 3.18 -1.83 13.67
CA CYS A 141 4.36 -2.51 13.13
C CYS A 141 5.66 -1.88 13.64
N ASP A 142 6.58 -2.69 14.16
CA ASP A 142 7.92 -2.20 14.51
C ASP A 142 8.75 -1.90 13.25
N LEU A 143 9.50 -0.80 13.30
CA LEU A 143 10.39 -0.35 12.25
C LEU A 143 11.84 -0.45 12.69
N ASN A 144 12.72 -0.78 11.76
CA ASN A 144 14.15 -0.87 11.98
C ASN A 144 14.84 0.20 11.14
N LEU A 145 15.81 0.89 11.74
CA LEU A 145 16.65 1.84 11.03
C LEU A 145 17.71 1.11 10.20
N LEU A 146 17.82 1.43 8.91
CA LEU A 146 18.87 0.93 8.03
C LEU A 146 20.15 1.77 8.18
N ARG A 147 20.79 1.71 9.35
CA ARG A 147 22.16 2.20 9.58
C ARG A 147 23.03 1.09 10.15
N SER A 148 24.34 1.13 9.87
CA SER A 148 25.26 0.03 10.17
C SER A 148 25.89 0.09 11.57
N ASP A 149 25.69 1.18 12.32
CA ASP A 149 26.67 1.56 13.36
C ASP A 149 26.17 2.54 14.47
N GLN A 150 24.86 2.82 14.61
CA GLN A 150 24.36 3.74 15.64
C GLN A 150 23.16 3.20 16.42
N ASP A 151 22.90 3.87 17.57
CA ASP A 151 21.90 3.55 18.57
C ASP A 151 20.55 3.10 18.00
N VAL A 152 19.88 2.19 18.72
CA VAL A 152 18.52 1.74 18.36
C VAL A 152 17.58 2.93 18.50
N VAL A 153 17.19 3.53 17.38
CA VAL A 153 16.12 4.53 17.32
C VAL A 153 14.78 3.78 17.38
N PRO A 154 13.98 3.95 18.45
CA PRO A 154 12.66 3.33 18.52
C PRO A 154 11.78 3.95 17.44
N ALA A 155 11.29 3.11 16.53
CA ALA A 155 10.40 3.54 15.46
C ALA A 155 9.28 2.54 15.27
N ARG A 156 8.07 3.05 15.06
CA ARG A 156 6.86 2.25 14.91
C ARG A 156 5.93 2.88 13.88
N LEU A 157 5.34 2.06 13.03
CA LEU A 157 4.19 2.46 12.25
C LEU A 157 2.93 2.23 13.08
N GLU A 158 2.26 3.31 13.42
CA GLU A 158 1.03 3.25 14.23
C GLU A 158 -0.15 2.85 13.35
N LEU A 159 -0.26 3.47 12.17
CA LEU A 159 -1.34 3.24 11.22
C LEU A 159 -0.88 3.59 9.80
N ALA A 160 -1.35 2.81 8.84
CA ALA A 160 -1.37 3.18 7.45
C ALA A 160 -2.67 2.68 6.80
N SER A 161 -3.31 3.55 6.03
CA SER A 161 -4.51 3.22 5.28
C SER A 161 -4.49 3.95 3.94
N PHE A 162 -4.64 3.19 2.87
CA PHE A 162 -4.63 3.67 1.50
C PHE A 162 -5.80 3.11 0.73
N HIS A 163 -6.42 3.97 -0.07
CA HIS A 163 -7.28 3.56 -1.17
C HIS A 163 -6.51 3.77 -2.47
N LEU A 164 -6.51 2.77 -3.33
CA LEU A 164 -5.78 2.78 -4.59
C LEU A 164 -6.77 2.62 -5.73
N LYS A 165 -6.64 3.46 -6.76
CA LYS A 165 -7.42 3.35 -7.99
C LYS A 165 -6.53 3.18 -9.19
N TRP A 166 -6.96 2.31 -10.10
CA TRP A 166 -6.29 2.07 -11.39
C TRP A 166 -4.85 1.59 -11.25
N CYS A 167 -4.52 1.07 -10.07
CA CYS A 167 -3.26 0.45 -9.74
C CYS A 167 -3.15 -0.95 -10.36
N PHE A 168 -1.91 -1.36 -10.66
CA PHE A 168 -1.50 -2.68 -11.17
C PHE A 168 -1.81 -2.93 -12.64
N VAL A 169 -1.14 -2.16 -13.49
CA VAL A 169 -0.90 -2.47 -14.90
C VAL A 169 -0.02 -3.73 -15.00
N GLN A 170 -0.34 -4.60 -15.97
CA GLN A 170 0.46 -5.77 -16.34
C GLN A 170 1.35 -5.43 -17.53
#